data_AF-A0A349VG24-F1
#
_entry.id   AF-A0A349VG24-F1
#
_cell.length_a   1.000
_cell.length_b   1.000
_cell.length_c   1.000
_cell.angle_alpha   90.00
_cell.angle_beta   90.00
_cell.angle_gamma   90.00
#
_symmetry.space_group_name_H-M   'P 1'
#
loop_
_entity.id
_entity.type
_entity.pdbx_description
1 polymer ?
#
loop_
_entity_poly.entity_id
_entity_poly.type
_entity_poly.pdbx_seq_one_letter_code
_entity_poly.pdbx_strand_id
1 'polypeptide(L)'
;AADRVAREEIQRADVIVACHDSDSDPLIAVVDSTTAECIHVITRADRQQAEEKMTGPQEWIQTSVKAGVGVEKLRQRILEIVSSLDRATPATIRLRAGLESARESLVQAEKSMTGCDGLPSDEALLAVLLRHAIDALGEVTGAVVGTDILDRVFSRHCIGK
;
A
#
# COMPACT_ATOMS: atom_id res chain seq x y z
N ALA A 1 25.67 13.93 -1.45
CA ALA A 1 25.15 12.64 -1.96
C ALA A 1 24.12 12.03 -1.01
N ALA A 2 24.44 11.88 0.29
CA ALA A 2 23.52 11.39 1.31
C ALA A 2 22.20 12.18 1.41
N ASP A 3 22.26 13.51 1.43
CA ASP A 3 21.05 14.36 1.52
C ASP A 3 20.08 14.22 0.34
N ARG A 4 20.61 13.89 -0.85
CA ARG A 4 19.77 13.67 -2.05
C ARG A 4 19.03 12.35 -1.94
N VAL A 5 19.72 11.29 -1.56
CA VAL A 5 19.12 9.96 -1.35
C VAL A 5 18.07 10.03 -0.24
N ALA A 6 18.37 10.73 0.86
CA ALA A 6 17.41 10.91 1.95
C ALA A 6 16.11 11.59 1.47
N ARG A 7 16.21 12.66 0.67
CA ARG A 7 15.01 13.34 0.11
C ARG A 7 14.23 12.47 -0.86
N GLU A 8 14.92 11.70 -1.71
CA GLU A 8 14.28 10.78 -2.66
C GLU A 8 13.51 9.67 -1.94
N GLU A 9 14.07 9.12 -0.86
CA GLU A 9 13.40 8.09 -0.05
C GLU A 9 12.24 8.67 0.76
N ILE A 10 12.38 9.89 1.31
CA ILE A 10 11.29 10.59 2.01
C ILE A 10 10.09 10.82 1.07
N GLN A 11 10.32 11.15 -0.20
CA GLN A 11 9.25 11.33 -1.19
C GLN A 11 8.55 10.03 -1.59
N ARG A 12 9.23 8.88 -1.47
CA ARG A 12 8.69 7.56 -1.80
C ARG A 12 8.07 6.84 -0.60
N ALA A 13 8.27 7.36 0.60
CA ALA A 13 7.80 6.72 1.82
C ALA A 13 6.27 6.77 1.92
N ASP A 14 5.66 5.65 2.30
CA ASP A 14 4.23 5.60 2.61
C ASP A 14 3.92 6.27 3.97
N VAL A 15 4.87 6.21 4.91
CA VAL A 15 4.79 6.74 6.27
C VAL A 15 6.16 7.28 6.67
N ILE A 16 6.20 8.46 7.29
CA ILE A 16 7.43 9.10 7.76
C ILE A 16 7.42 9.18 9.28
N VAL A 17 8.52 8.76 9.92
CA VAL A 17 8.74 8.94 11.36
C VAL A 17 9.81 10.01 11.53
N ALA A 18 9.39 11.21 11.90
CA ALA A 18 10.26 12.36 12.10
C ALA A 18 10.74 12.42 13.54
N CYS A 19 11.99 12.00 13.76
CA CYS A 19 12.61 11.99 15.08
C CYS A 19 13.26 13.33 15.39
N HIS A 20 12.82 13.95 16.49
CA HIS A 20 13.41 15.15 17.07
C HIS A 20 14.12 14.77 18.37
N ASP A 21 15.29 15.34 18.63
CA ASP A 21 15.94 15.20 19.94
C ASP A 21 15.26 16.16 20.92
N SER A 22 15.11 15.76 22.18
CA SER A 22 14.57 16.62 23.23
C SER A 22 15.42 17.86 23.48
N ASP A 23 16.71 17.76 23.18
CA ASP A 23 17.73 18.79 23.43
C ASP A 23 18.00 19.68 22.19
N SER A 24 17.28 19.48 21.09
CA SER A 24 17.49 20.19 19.82
C SER A 24 16.21 20.81 19.30
N ASP A 25 16.35 21.97 18.65
CA ASP A 25 15.22 22.67 18.03
C ASP A 25 14.62 21.78 16.92
N PRO A 26 13.30 21.54 16.89
CA PRO A 26 12.71 20.58 15.97
C PRO A 26 12.88 21.04 14.52
N LEU A 27 13.49 20.18 13.69
CA LEU A 27 13.63 20.37 12.25
C LEU A 27 12.31 20.03 11.55
N ILE A 28 11.30 20.89 11.74
CA ILE A 28 9.94 20.71 11.17
C ILE A 28 9.96 20.88 9.64
N ALA A 29 10.86 21.73 9.11
CA ALA A 29 10.84 22.20 7.72
C ALA A 29 11.05 21.13 6.63
N VAL A 30 11.57 19.95 6.94
CA VAL A 30 11.82 18.90 5.93
C VAL A 30 10.56 18.09 5.62
N VAL A 31 9.60 18.05 6.56
CA VAL A 31 8.49 17.09 6.50
C VAL A 31 7.20 17.71 5.95
N ASP A 32 7.06 19.03 5.96
CA ASP A 32 5.87 19.74 5.44
C ASP A 32 5.69 19.68 3.91
N SER A 33 6.65 19.09 3.17
CA SER A 33 6.62 19.02 1.70
C SER A 33 6.19 17.66 1.13
N THR A 34 5.73 16.73 1.98
CA THR A 34 5.34 15.37 1.58
C THR A 34 3.83 15.15 1.68
N THR A 35 3.30 14.26 0.84
CA THR A 35 1.90 13.79 0.89
C THR A 35 1.70 12.60 1.83
N ALA A 36 2.79 12.01 2.33
CA ALA A 36 2.74 10.85 3.22
C ALA A 36 2.37 11.26 4.65
N GLU A 37 1.69 10.37 5.40
CA GLU A 37 1.41 10.63 6.80
C GLU A 37 2.72 10.68 7.62
N CYS A 38 2.86 11.75 8.41
CA CYS A 38 4.02 11.98 9.26
C CYS A 38 3.67 11.76 10.74
N ILE A 39 4.51 10.97 11.42
CA ILE A 39 4.50 10.80 12.87
C ILE A 39 5.70 11.53 13.45
N HIS A 40 5.46 12.60 14.22
CA HIS A 40 6.50 13.31 14.93
C HIS A 40 6.80 12.66 16.28
N VAL A 41 8.08 12.39 16.52
CA VAL A 41 8.56 11.67 17.70
C VAL A 41 9.64 12.49 18.40
N ILE A 42 9.46 12.78 19.68
CA ILE A 42 10.53 13.30 20.53
C ILE A 42 11.28 12.10 21.11
N THR A 43 12.58 12.04 20.86
CA THR A 43 13.47 10.99 21.37
C THR A 43 14.21 11.47 22.62
N ARG A 44 14.73 10.54 23.42
CA ARG A 44 15.51 10.83 24.65
C ARG A 44 14.74 11.63 25.72
N ALA A 45 13.42 11.47 25.77
CA ALA A 45 12.56 12.15 26.75
C ALA A 45 12.94 11.89 28.23
N ASP A 46 13.76 10.88 28.51
CA ASP A 46 14.31 10.61 29.84
C ASP A 46 15.36 11.62 30.33
N ARG A 47 15.92 12.44 29.42
CA ARG A 47 16.97 13.41 29.75
C ARG A 47 16.43 14.78 30.16
N GLN A 48 15.16 15.07 29.90
CA GLN A 48 14.54 16.32 30.29
C GLN A 48 13.95 16.25 31.71
N GLN A 49 14.26 17.26 32.51
CA GLN A 49 13.59 17.48 33.80
C GLN A 49 12.12 17.82 33.56
N ALA A 50 11.23 17.22 34.35
CA ALA A 50 9.78 17.15 34.17
C ALA A 50 9.01 18.51 34.13
N GLU A 51 9.68 19.65 34.10
CA GLU A 51 9.07 20.98 34.27
C GLU A 51 9.15 21.88 33.04
N GLU A 52 10.04 21.61 32.07
CA GLU A 52 10.01 22.31 30.79
C GLU A 52 9.08 21.55 29.83
N LYS A 53 7.80 21.93 29.87
CA LYS A 53 6.81 21.54 28.86
C LYS A 53 7.34 21.92 27.48
N MET A 54 7.94 20.97 26.79
CA MET A 54 8.24 21.09 25.38
C MET A 54 6.92 21.29 24.63
N THR A 55 6.69 22.51 24.14
CA THR A 55 5.55 22.91 23.33
C THR A 55 5.71 22.37 21.91
N GLY A 56 5.64 21.05 21.77
CA GLY A 56 5.17 20.45 20.52
C GLY A 56 3.64 20.53 20.46
N PRO A 57 3.02 20.49 19.27
CA PRO A 57 1.60 20.16 19.13
C PRO A 57 1.26 18.95 20.01
N GLN A 58 0.08 18.93 20.65
CA GLN A 58 -0.37 17.84 21.56
C GLN A 58 -0.30 16.43 20.96
N GLU A 59 -0.07 16.31 19.65
CA GLU A 59 -0.05 15.07 18.89
C GLU A 59 1.32 14.37 18.83
N TRP A 60 2.40 14.99 19.31
CA TRP A 60 3.75 14.39 19.21
C TRP A 60 3.96 13.25 20.21
N ILE A 61 4.61 12.18 19.75
CA ILE A 61 4.87 11.00 20.58
C ILE A 61 6.22 11.16 21.28
N GLN A 62 6.23 11.22 22.60
CA GLN A 62 7.46 11.20 23.38
C GLN A 62 7.96 9.76 23.57
N THR A 63 9.24 9.53 23.34
CA THR A 63 9.88 8.23 23.45
C THR A 63 11.19 8.31 24.21
N SER A 64 11.45 7.27 25.01
CA SER A 64 12.76 6.96 25.55
C SER A 64 13.02 5.48 25.34
N VAL A 65 13.95 5.16 24.43
CA VAL A 65 14.34 3.76 24.17
C VAL A 65 14.99 3.16 25.42
N LYS A 66 15.77 3.95 26.15
CA LYS A 66 16.47 3.50 27.37
C LYS A 66 15.49 3.19 28.51
N ALA A 67 14.46 4.02 28.69
CA ALA A 67 13.44 3.81 29.71
C ALA A 67 12.26 2.94 29.24
N GLY A 68 12.24 2.55 27.96
CA GLY A 68 11.12 1.80 27.35
C GLY A 68 9.82 2.60 27.22
N VAL A 69 9.87 3.92 27.37
CA VAL A 69 8.68 4.80 27.37
C VAL A 69 8.28 5.16 25.95
N GLY A 70 6.98 5.11 25.64
CA GLY A 70 6.39 5.65 24.40
C GLY A 70 6.64 4.84 23.12
N VAL A 71 7.52 3.83 23.15
CA VAL A 71 7.83 2.98 21.99
C VAL A 71 6.61 2.16 21.57
N GLU A 72 5.82 1.66 22.53
CA GLU A 72 4.58 0.93 22.20
C GLU A 72 3.54 1.85 21.56
N LYS A 73 3.41 3.08 22.07
CA LYS A 73 2.51 4.09 21.50
C LYS A 73 2.91 4.43 20.07
N LEU A 74 4.22 4.58 19.79
CA LEU A 74 4.73 4.77 18.44
C LEU A 74 4.42 3.57 17.54
N ARG A 75 4.63 2.34 18.02
CA ARG A 75 4.33 1.12 17.26
C ARG A 75 2.85 1.04 16.89
N GLN A 76 1.97 1.31 17.84
CA GLN A 76 0.52 1.29 17.60
C GLN A 76 0.11 2.35 16.58
N ARG A 77 0.66 3.56 16.66
CA ARG A 77 0.37 4.62 15.68
C ARG A 77 0.85 4.27 14.28
N ILE A 78 2.04 3.67 14.15
CA ILE A 78 2.53 3.17 12.86
C ILE A 78 1.58 2.10 12.31
N LEU A 79 1.13 1.16 13.16
CA LEU A 79 0.23 0.10 12.76
C LEU A 79 -1.12 0.64 12.25
N GLU A 80 -1.69 1.63 12.93
CA GLU A 80 -2.94 2.27 12.52
C GLU A 80 -2.84 2.89 11.12
N ILE A 81 -1.77 3.65 10.86
CA ILE A 81 -1.55 4.29 9.57
C ILE A 81 -1.29 3.23 8.50
N VAL A 82 -0.40 2.27 8.75
CA VAL A 82 -0.08 1.23 7.76
C VAL A 82 -1.30 0.38 7.43
N SER A 83 -2.20 0.16 8.39
CA SER A 83 -3.44 -0.61 8.18
C SER A 83 -4.48 0.14 7.36
N SER A 84 -4.45 1.48 7.33
CA SER A 84 -5.36 2.29 6.51
C SER A 84 -4.86 2.47 5.08
N LEU A 85 -3.58 2.21 4.80
CA LEU A 85 -3.02 2.25 3.45
C LEU A 85 -3.61 1.11 2.60
N ASP A 86 -4.20 1.46 1.45
CA ASP A 86 -4.61 0.48 0.44
C ASP A 86 -3.37 -0.12 -0.25
N ARG A 87 -2.79 -1.15 0.38
CA ARG A 87 -1.62 -1.85 -0.15
C ARG A 87 -2.02 -2.85 -1.22
N ALA A 88 -2.14 -2.36 -2.44
CA ALA A 88 -2.17 -3.22 -3.62
C ALA A 88 -0.77 -3.82 -3.85
N THR A 89 -0.53 -5.05 -3.41
CA THR A 89 0.70 -5.77 -3.77
C THR A 89 0.70 -6.06 -5.28
N PRO A 90 1.86 -6.28 -5.94
CA PRO A 90 1.88 -6.69 -7.34
C PRO A 90 1.05 -7.96 -7.62
N ALA A 91 0.89 -8.84 -6.62
CA ALA A 91 -0.03 -9.96 -6.70
C ALA A 91 -1.49 -9.49 -6.65
N THR A 92 -1.85 -8.68 -5.65
CA THR A 92 -3.21 -8.12 -5.49
C THR A 92 -3.65 -7.29 -6.71
N ILE A 93 -2.75 -6.53 -7.33
CA ILE A 93 -3.02 -5.76 -8.56
C ILE A 93 -3.37 -6.70 -9.71
N ARG A 94 -2.62 -7.79 -9.92
CA ARG A 94 -2.91 -8.77 -10.97
C ARG A 94 -4.24 -9.48 -10.72
N LEU A 95 -4.48 -9.93 -9.48
CA LEU A 95 -5.75 -10.56 -9.11
C LEU A 95 -6.91 -9.60 -9.40
N ARG A 96 -6.79 -8.33 -9.00
CA ARG A 96 -7.80 -7.31 -9.27
C ARG A 96 -8.03 -7.13 -10.77
N ALA A 97 -6.97 -7.02 -11.58
CA ALA A 97 -7.08 -6.85 -13.03
C ALA A 97 -7.78 -8.03 -13.70
N GLY A 98 -7.44 -9.28 -13.33
CA GLY A 98 -8.11 -10.47 -13.87
C GLY A 98 -9.58 -10.56 -13.45
N LEU A 99 -9.91 -10.23 -12.20
CA LEU A 99 -11.29 -10.17 -11.72
C LEU A 99 -12.10 -9.07 -12.42
N GLU A 100 -11.51 -7.91 -12.66
CA GLU A 100 -12.15 -6.80 -13.39
C GLU A 100 -12.45 -7.22 -14.84
N SER A 101 -11.49 -7.83 -15.53
CA SER A 101 -11.66 -8.33 -16.90
C SER A 101 -12.76 -9.40 -17.00
N ALA A 102 -12.81 -10.32 -16.03
CA ALA A 102 -13.88 -11.31 -15.94
C ALA A 102 -15.25 -10.64 -15.73
N ARG A 103 -15.33 -9.67 -14.81
CA ARG A 103 -16.54 -8.91 -14.51
C ARG A 103 -17.04 -8.15 -15.75
N GLU A 104 -16.16 -7.45 -16.45
CA GLU A 104 -16.50 -6.70 -17.68
C GLU A 104 -17.07 -7.61 -18.76
N SER A 105 -16.45 -8.78 -18.98
CA SER A 105 -16.92 -9.76 -19.95
C SER A 105 -18.31 -10.32 -19.60
N LEU A 106 -18.57 -10.58 -18.31
CA LEU A 106 -19.88 -11.04 -17.83
C LEU A 106 -20.96 -9.95 -17.95
N VAL A 107 -20.64 -8.70 -17.62
CA VAL A 107 -21.57 -7.57 -17.78
C VAL A 107 -21.91 -7.37 -19.27
N GLN A 108 -20.94 -7.55 -20.15
CA GLN A 108 -21.20 -7.47 -21.59
C GLN A 108 -22.07 -8.63 -22.08
N ALA A 109 -21.84 -9.84 -21.57
CA ALA A 109 -22.69 -11.01 -21.87
C ALA A 109 -24.13 -10.78 -21.42
N GLU A 110 -24.33 -10.25 -20.22
CA GLU A 110 -25.66 -9.87 -19.71
C GLU A 110 -26.35 -8.86 -20.62
N LYS A 111 -25.65 -7.78 -20.98
CA LYS A 111 -26.18 -6.76 -21.91
C LYS A 111 -26.53 -7.33 -23.28
N SER A 112 -25.73 -8.26 -23.80
CA SER A 112 -26.01 -8.95 -25.07
C SER A 112 -27.26 -9.84 -24.99
N MET A 113 -27.64 -10.32 -23.81
CA MET A 113 -28.89 -11.05 -23.61
C MET A 113 -30.10 -10.12 -23.45
N THR A 114 -29.95 -9.00 -22.74
CA THR A 114 -31.06 -8.09 -22.42
C THR A 114 -31.32 -7.00 -23.45
N GLY A 115 -30.32 -6.66 -24.29
CA GLY A 115 -30.39 -5.56 -25.26
C GLY A 115 -31.00 -5.93 -26.61
N CYS A 116 -31.38 -7.20 -26.79
CA CYS A 116 -32.06 -7.64 -28.01
C CYS A 116 -33.57 -7.45 -27.83
N ASP A 117 -34.11 -6.32 -28.29
CA ASP A 117 -35.55 -6.03 -28.39
C ASP A 117 -36.24 -7.03 -29.35
N GLY A 118 -36.43 -8.27 -28.90
CA GLY A 118 -37.08 -9.34 -29.65
C GLY A 118 -36.20 -10.04 -30.71
N LEU A 119 -34.91 -9.72 -30.82
CA LEU A 119 -33.97 -10.50 -31.64
C LEU A 119 -33.35 -11.66 -30.84
N PRO A 120 -33.05 -12.81 -31.47
CA PRO A 120 -32.26 -13.87 -30.82
C PRO A 120 -30.89 -13.32 -30.45
N SER A 121 -30.43 -13.63 -29.23
CA SER A 121 -29.07 -13.33 -28.79
C SER A 121 -28.05 -13.98 -29.73
N ASP A 122 -26.98 -13.27 -30.09
CA ASP A 122 -25.89 -13.85 -30.86
C ASP A 122 -25.12 -14.86 -29.98
N GLU A 123 -25.44 -16.14 -30.17
CA GLU A 123 -24.84 -17.25 -29.41
C GLU A 123 -23.31 -17.31 -29.58
N ALA A 124 -22.79 -16.91 -30.75
CA ALA A 124 -21.35 -16.89 -30.99
C ALA A 124 -20.68 -15.77 -30.18
N LEU A 125 -21.29 -14.59 -30.13
CA LEU A 125 -20.83 -13.49 -29.29
C LEU A 125 -20.89 -13.86 -27.80
N LEU A 126 -21.98 -14.49 -27.35
CA LEU A 126 -22.13 -14.94 -25.97
C LEU A 126 -21.05 -15.96 -25.59
N ALA A 127 -20.78 -16.93 -26.47
CA ALA A 127 -19.74 -17.93 -26.25
C ALA A 127 -18.35 -17.31 -26.12
N VAL A 128 -18.03 -16.29 -26.92
CA VAL A 128 -16.76 -15.55 -26.84
C VAL A 128 -16.64 -14.79 -25.52
N LEU A 129 -17.69 -14.07 -25.10
CA LEU A 129 -17.68 -13.30 -23.85
C LEU A 129 -17.54 -14.22 -22.62
N LEU A 130 -18.24 -15.35 -22.61
CA LEU A 130 -18.10 -16.35 -21.55
C LEU A 130 -16.71 -17.00 -21.55
N ARG A 131 -16.13 -17.26 -22.73
CA ARG A 131 -14.76 -17.79 -22.84
C ARG A 131 -13.76 -16.82 -22.23
N HIS A 132 -13.84 -15.53 -22.58
CA HIS A 132 -12.96 -14.50 -22.02
C HIS A 132 -13.08 -14.40 -20.49
N ALA A 133 -14.31 -14.49 -19.95
CA ALA A 133 -14.49 -14.50 -18.50
C ALA A 133 -13.83 -15.71 -17.82
N ILE A 134 -13.97 -16.90 -18.43
CA ILE A 134 -13.34 -18.13 -17.95
C ILE A 134 -11.81 -18.03 -18.03
N ASP A 135 -11.26 -17.52 -19.12
CA ASP A 135 -9.81 -17.40 -19.30
C ASP A 135 -9.20 -16.39 -18.29
N ALA A 136 -9.85 -15.24 -18.08
CA ALA A 136 -9.44 -14.26 -17.08
C ALA A 136 -9.46 -14.84 -15.65
N LEU A 137 -10.47 -15.65 -15.30
CA LEU A 137 -10.50 -16.39 -14.03
C LEU A 137 -9.45 -17.49 -13.99
N GLY A 138 -9.15 -18.12 -15.13
CA GLY A 138 -8.09 -19.10 -15.30
C GLY A 138 -6.71 -18.51 -14.98
N GLU A 139 -6.44 -17.29 -15.41
CA GLU A 139 -5.20 -16.58 -15.08
C GLU A 139 -5.12 -16.22 -13.59
N VAL A 140 -6.24 -15.80 -12.98
CA VAL A 140 -6.31 -15.49 -11.53
C VAL A 140 -6.07 -16.73 -10.67
N THR A 141 -6.67 -17.86 -11.06
CA THR A 141 -6.58 -19.14 -10.33
C THR A 141 -5.32 -19.95 -10.67
N GLY A 142 -4.61 -19.57 -11.74
CA GLY A 142 -3.49 -20.33 -12.28
C GLY A 142 -3.92 -21.59 -13.06
N ALA A 143 -5.21 -21.76 -13.37
CA ALA A 143 -5.68 -22.83 -14.25
C ALA A 143 -5.25 -22.59 -15.71
N VAL A 144 -5.05 -21.32 -16.09
CA VAL A 144 -4.43 -20.90 -17.35
C VAL A 144 -3.15 -20.17 -16.99
N VAL A 145 -2.00 -20.77 -17.30
CA VAL A 145 -0.68 -20.19 -17.02
C VAL A 145 -0.10 -19.66 -18.32
N GLY A 146 -0.02 -18.33 -18.46
CA GLY A 146 0.78 -17.72 -19.51
C GLY A 146 2.26 -18.08 -19.34
N THR A 147 2.99 -18.27 -20.44
CA THR A 147 4.41 -18.68 -20.44
C THR A 147 5.30 -17.80 -19.57
N ASP A 148 4.93 -16.53 -19.38
CA ASP A 148 5.75 -15.51 -18.72
C ASP A 148 5.52 -15.41 -17.19
N ILE A 149 4.49 -16.10 -16.67
CA ILE A 149 4.14 -16.04 -15.23
C ILE A 149 5.18 -16.78 -14.40
N LEU A 150 5.67 -17.93 -14.86
CA LEU A 150 6.67 -18.73 -14.12
C LEU A 150 7.98 -17.95 -13.98
N ASP A 151 8.54 -17.44 -15.09
CA ASP A 151 9.77 -16.64 -15.07
C ASP A 151 9.67 -15.42 -14.14
N ARG A 152 8.51 -14.77 -14.12
CA ARG A 152 8.30 -13.56 -13.32
C ARG A 152 8.00 -13.85 -11.84
N VAL A 153 7.40 -14.99 -11.51
CA VAL A 153 7.29 -15.47 -10.13
C VAL A 153 8.66 -15.90 -9.62
N PHE A 154 9.42 -16.69 -10.37
CA PHE A 154 10.71 -17.22 -9.92
C PHE A 154 11.86 -16.21 -9.96
N SER A 155 11.80 -15.16 -10.78
CA SER A 155 12.77 -14.05 -10.75
C SER A 155 12.84 -13.30 -9.41
N ARG A 156 11.81 -13.42 -8.56
CA ARG A 156 11.74 -12.79 -7.24
C ARG A 156 12.02 -13.77 -6.10
N HIS A 157 12.23 -15.05 -6.41
CA HIS A 157 12.56 -16.08 -5.43
C HIS A 157 14.08 -16.27 -5.40
N CYS A 158 14.64 -16.35 -4.19
CA CYS A 158 16.03 -16.75 -4.02
C CYS A 158 16.24 -18.12 -4.68
N ILE A 159 17.38 -18.33 -5.34
CA ILE A 159 17.74 -19.62 -5.95
C ILE A 159 17.70 -20.71 -4.86
N GLY A 160 16.92 -21.76 -5.08
CA GLY A 160 16.80 -22.90 -4.16
C GLY A 160 15.52 -22.96 -3.32
N LYS A 161 14.46 -22.27 -3.72
CA LYS A 161 13.09 -22.50 -3.23
C LYS A 161 12.33 -23.41 -4.19
#